data_AF-A0A7S0P4H6-F1
#
_entry.id   AF-A0A7S0P4H6-F1
#
_cell.length_a   1.000
_cell.length_b   1.000
_cell.length_c   1.000
_cell.angle_alpha   90.00
_cell.angle_beta   90.00
_cell.angle_gamma   90.00
#
_symmetry.space_group_name_H-M   'P 1'
#
loop_
_entity.id
_entity.type
_entity.pdbx_description
1 polymer ?
#
loop_
_entity_poly.entity_id
_entity_poly.type
_entity_poly.pdbx_seq_one_letter_code
_entity_poly.pdbx_strand_id
1 'polypeptide(L)'
;TLSHMRMLQKLAARGEQWAALYVRNESTHVRLSAELDAFSSCVSAKMKRRAGGLRVSELTTRAELTPKAWHECVASACGFHACVVGQSVYAPQVRMWVNAFSARQMLVATLDEFSANPRSTLARIAAFLGTAPFPEMVLNWNWQWNTNDKARLRPLAETAVLARLRAFFAPHNAALAELLRHRHQPLGAQYVARWPGGNGSSL
;
A
#
# COMPACT_ATOMS: atom_id res chain seq x y z
N THR A 1 13.40 4.13 29.86
CA THR A 1 13.98 2.90 29.27
C THR A 1 13.11 1.67 29.49
N LEU A 2 12.71 1.31 30.72
CA LEU A 2 11.84 0.15 31.01
C LEU A 2 10.48 0.13 30.27
N SER A 3 9.82 1.28 30.12
CA SER A 3 8.54 1.39 29.39
C SER A 3 8.68 1.03 27.90
N HIS A 4 9.80 1.43 27.28
CA HIS A 4 10.08 1.16 25.87
C HIS A 4 10.35 -0.34 25.64
N MET A 5 11.15 -0.98 26.50
CA MET A 5 11.39 -2.43 26.42
C MET A 5 10.09 -3.24 26.54
N ARG A 6 9.21 -2.90 27.49
CA ARG A 6 7.91 -3.58 27.63
C ARG A 6 7.02 -3.41 26.40
N MET A 7 7.08 -2.27 25.73
CA MET A 7 6.38 -2.05 24.47
C MET A 7 6.93 -2.97 23.38
N LEU A 8 8.26 -3.02 23.20
CA LEU A 8 8.91 -3.87 22.18
C LEU A 8 8.63 -5.36 22.41
N GLN A 9 8.67 -5.85 23.65
CA GLN A 9 8.33 -7.23 23.99
C GLN A 9 6.88 -7.58 23.62
N LYS A 10 5.93 -6.66 23.90
CA LYS A 10 4.53 -6.84 23.49
C LYS A 10 4.36 -6.88 21.97
N LEU A 11 5.13 -6.07 21.24
CA LEU A 11 5.13 -6.06 19.77
C LEU A 11 5.71 -7.35 19.20
N ALA A 12 6.81 -7.86 19.77
CA ALA A 12 7.43 -9.12 19.37
C ALA A 12 6.49 -10.30 19.59
N ALA A 13 5.90 -10.44 20.79
CA ALA A 13 4.96 -11.52 21.10
C ALA A 13 3.72 -11.49 20.18
N ARG A 14 3.23 -10.30 19.80
CA ARG A 14 2.15 -10.18 18.81
C ARG A 14 2.61 -10.59 17.41
N GLY A 15 3.83 -10.25 17.02
CA GLY A 15 4.42 -10.69 15.75
C GLY A 15 4.50 -12.21 15.65
N GLU A 16 4.91 -12.90 16.71
CA GLU A 16 4.94 -14.36 16.78
C GLU A 16 3.54 -14.99 16.68
N GLN A 17 2.55 -14.43 17.39
CA GLN A 17 1.15 -14.86 17.29
C GLN A 17 0.62 -14.72 15.86
N TRP A 18 0.94 -13.62 15.18
CA TRP A 18 0.54 -13.42 13.79
C TRP A 18 1.28 -14.33 12.82
N ALA A 19 2.59 -14.55 12.99
CA ALA A 19 3.32 -15.53 12.20
C ALA A 19 2.69 -16.93 12.33
N ALA A 20 2.27 -17.31 13.54
CA ALA A 20 1.54 -18.57 13.75
C ALA A 20 0.18 -18.59 13.02
N LEU A 21 -0.55 -17.47 12.94
CA LEU A 21 -1.78 -17.37 12.12
C LEU A 21 -1.51 -17.52 10.62
N TYR A 22 -0.36 -17.04 10.12
CA TYR A 22 0.03 -17.23 8.72
C TYR A 22 0.40 -18.68 8.38
N VAL A 23 0.88 -19.44 9.37
CA VAL A 23 1.18 -20.87 9.25
C VAL A 23 -0.07 -21.76 9.37
N ARG A 24 -1.15 -21.26 10.00
CA ARG A 24 -2.42 -22.00 10.10
C ARG A 24 -3.12 -22.11 8.74
N ASN A 25 -3.81 -23.22 8.54
CA ASN A 25 -4.53 -23.58 7.31
C ASN A 25 -5.85 -22.78 7.13
N GLU A 26 -5.91 -21.53 7.60
CA GLU A 26 -7.06 -20.65 7.40
C GLU A 26 -7.07 -20.09 5.98
N SER A 27 -8.26 -19.89 5.42
CA SER A 27 -8.37 -19.31 4.08
C SER A 27 -7.84 -17.86 4.08
N THR A 28 -7.24 -17.45 2.96
CA THR A 28 -6.69 -16.08 2.79
C THR A 28 -7.73 -14.99 3.03
N HIS A 29 -9.00 -15.22 2.67
CA HIS A 29 -10.07 -14.25 2.85
C HIS A 29 -10.41 -13.99 4.33
N VAL A 30 -10.41 -15.03 5.17
CA VAL A 30 -10.64 -14.88 6.62
C VAL A 30 -9.52 -14.06 7.25
N ARG A 31 -8.27 -14.37 6.90
CA ARG A 31 -7.08 -13.65 7.38
C ARG A 31 -7.10 -12.18 6.99
N LEU A 32 -7.31 -11.87 5.70
CA LEU A 32 -7.38 -10.50 5.22
C LEU A 32 -8.54 -9.71 5.83
N SER A 33 -9.71 -10.35 6.04
CA SER A 33 -10.84 -9.70 6.72
C SER A 33 -10.50 -9.35 8.16
N ALA A 34 -9.93 -10.27 8.93
CA ALA A 34 -9.56 -10.03 10.32
C ALA A 34 -8.49 -8.93 10.46
N GLU A 35 -7.50 -8.95 9.56
CA GLU A 35 -6.47 -7.90 9.50
C GLU A 35 -7.07 -6.53 9.17
N LEU A 36 -7.94 -6.48 8.16
CA LEU A 36 -8.66 -5.27 7.77
C LEU A 36 -9.46 -4.70 8.95
N ASP A 37 -10.19 -5.54 9.68
CA ASP A 37 -11.00 -5.10 10.83
C ASP A 37 -10.12 -4.56 11.96
N ALA A 38 -9.05 -5.26 12.32
CA ALA A 38 -8.12 -4.83 13.36
C ALA A 38 -7.43 -3.51 13.00
N PHE A 39 -6.94 -3.38 11.76
CA PHE A 39 -6.25 -2.19 11.30
C PHE A 39 -7.20 -1.00 11.15
N SER A 40 -8.35 -1.18 10.51
CA SER A 40 -9.37 -0.14 10.29
C SER A 40 -9.93 0.39 11.62
N SER A 41 -10.15 -0.49 12.59
CA SER A 41 -10.58 -0.11 13.94
C SER A 41 -9.55 0.78 14.63
N CYS A 42 -8.25 0.41 14.57
CA CYS A 42 -7.19 1.24 15.13
C CYS A 42 -7.09 2.61 14.46
N VAL A 43 -7.09 2.65 13.12
CA VAL A 43 -7.03 3.90 12.35
C VAL A 43 -8.20 4.81 12.72
N SER A 44 -9.42 4.27 12.73
CA SER A 44 -10.63 5.00 13.09
C SER A 44 -10.54 5.58 14.51
N ALA A 45 -10.08 4.79 15.48
CA ALA A 45 -9.91 5.25 16.87
C ALA A 45 -8.87 6.39 16.97
N LYS A 46 -7.76 6.30 16.23
CA LYS A 46 -6.73 7.34 16.20
C LYS A 46 -7.23 8.62 15.54
N MET A 47 -7.96 8.51 14.43
CA MET A 47 -8.54 9.67 13.75
C MET A 47 -9.59 10.37 14.61
N LYS A 48 -10.47 9.62 15.28
CA LYS A 48 -11.45 10.18 16.22
C LYS A 48 -10.80 10.96 17.37
N ARG A 49 -9.69 10.46 17.93
CA ARG A 49 -8.96 11.18 18.99
C ARG A 49 -8.32 12.47 18.49
N ARG A 50 -7.76 12.47 17.27
CA ARG A 50 -7.12 13.66 16.68
C ARG A 50 -8.13 14.72 16.26
N ALA A 51 -9.34 14.30 15.90
CA ALA A 51 -10.44 15.18 15.57
C ALA A 51 -10.90 16.06 16.73
N GLY A 52 -10.48 15.82 17.98
CA GLY A 52 -10.86 16.65 19.13
C GLY A 52 -12.39 16.78 19.35
N GLY A 53 -13.18 15.84 18.83
CA GLY A 53 -14.66 15.92 18.88
C GLY A 53 -15.32 16.71 17.75
N LEU A 54 -14.59 17.17 16.72
CA LEU A 54 -15.18 17.75 15.50
C LEU A 54 -16.15 16.75 14.83
N ARG A 55 -17.23 17.27 14.22
CA ARG A 55 -18.28 16.45 13.60
C ARG A 55 -17.71 15.59 12.47
N VAL A 56 -18.14 14.32 12.43
CA VAL A 56 -17.69 13.29 11.47
C VAL A 56 -17.79 13.76 10.01
N SER A 57 -18.74 14.62 9.68
CA SER A 57 -18.93 15.17 8.33
C SER A 57 -17.78 16.06 7.84
N GLU A 58 -17.06 16.75 8.72
CA GLU A 58 -15.95 17.66 8.35
C GLU A 58 -14.58 16.94 8.28
N LEU A 59 -14.49 15.72 8.81
CA LEU A 59 -13.25 14.93 8.85
C LEU A 59 -12.99 14.13 7.57
N THR A 60 -14.02 13.93 6.75
CA THR A 60 -13.99 13.03 5.59
C THR A 60 -13.07 13.49 4.47
N THR A 61 -12.65 14.77 4.46
CA THR A 61 -11.76 15.30 3.42
C THR A 61 -10.32 15.59 3.85
N ARG A 62 -9.97 15.56 5.16
CA ARG A 62 -8.63 16.03 5.61
C ARG A 62 -7.93 15.25 6.71
N ALA A 63 -8.56 14.27 7.34
CA ALA A 63 -7.85 13.46 8.33
C ALA A 63 -6.91 12.44 7.65
N GLU A 64 -5.81 12.94 7.08
CA GLU A 64 -4.77 12.10 6.51
C GLU A 64 -4.15 11.20 7.60
N LEU A 65 -4.01 9.91 7.28
CA LEU A 65 -3.28 8.97 8.11
C LEU A 65 -1.81 9.37 8.17
N THR A 66 -1.33 9.77 9.34
CA THR A 66 0.08 10.15 9.52
C THR A 66 0.98 8.91 9.59
N PRO A 67 2.28 9.04 9.25
CA PRO A 67 3.24 7.96 9.39
C PRO A 67 3.26 7.35 10.79
N LYS A 68 3.22 8.18 11.84
CA LYS A 68 3.18 7.72 13.23
C LYS A 68 1.94 6.88 13.54
N ALA A 69 0.74 7.36 13.15
CA ALA A 69 -0.50 6.63 13.41
C ALA A 69 -0.57 5.33 12.61
N TRP A 70 -0.11 5.34 11.36
CA TRP A 70 0.06 4.15 10.54
C TRP A 70 0.96 3.13 11.23
N HIS A 71 2.17 3.52 11.61
CA HIS A 71 3.16 2.66 12.26
C HIS A 71 2.60 2.02 13.55
N GLU A 72 1.98 2.83 14.42
CA GLU A 72 1.34 2.33 15.64
C GLU A 72 0.20 1.33 15.37
N CYS A 73 -0.62 1.58 14.34
CA CYS A 73 -1.74 0.70 14.00
C CYS A 73 -1.30 -0.60 13.33
N VAL A 74 -0.30 -0.55 12.44
CA VAL A 74 0.32 -1.74 11.86
C VAL A 74 0.93 -2.61 12.96
N ALA A 75 1.72 -2.00 13.85
CA ALA A 75 2.33 -2.71 14.98
C ALA A 75 1.28 -3.41 15.85
N SER A 76 0.16 -2.71 16.12
CA SER A 76 -0.86 -3.20 17.03
C SER A 76 -1.78 -4.26 16.42
N ALA A 77 -2.20 -4.08 15.16
CA ALA A 77 -3.22 -4.92 14.54
C ALA A 77 -2.69 -6.31 14.18
N CYS A 78 -1.44 -6.39 13.73
CA CYS A 78 -0.94 -7.48 12.89
C CYS A 78 0.56 -7.78 13.10
N GLY A 79 1.28 -6.93 13.85
CA GLY A 79 2.74 -6.97 13.90
C GLY A 79 3.36 -6.46 12.60
N PHE A 80 4.51 -5.77 12.68
CA PHE A 80 5.08 -5.04 11.54
C PHE A 80 5.24 -5.87 10.26
N HIS A 81 5.68 -7.11 10.39
CA HIS A 81 6.08 -7.94 9.25
C HIS A 81 4.94 -8.76 8.64
N ALA A 82 3.82 -8.92 9.35
CA ALA A 82 2.72 -9.80 8.93
C ALA A 82 1.46 -9.05 8.49
N CYS A 83 1.53 -7.72 8.40
CA CYS A 83 0.37 -6.88 8.11
C CYS A 83 0.24 -6.55 6.62
N VAL A 84 -0.35 -7.43 5.81
CA VAL A 84 -0.49 -7.21 4.36
C VAL A 84 -1.37 -6.00 4.05
N VAL A 85 -2.55 -5.89 4.68
CA VAL A 85 -3.46 -4.75 4.56
C VAL A 85 -2.78 -3.46 5.03
N GLY A 86 -2.17 -3.48 6.21
CA GLY A 86 -1.52 -2.29 6.76
C GLY A 86 -0.31 -1.81 5.95
N GLN A 87 0.53 -2.73 5.47
CA GLN A 87 1.67 -2.43 4.59
C GLN A 87 1.24 -1.94 3.20
N SER A 88 0.03 -2.31 2.75
CA SER A 88 -0.52 -1.83 1.47
C SER A 88 -1.05 -0.40 1.53
N VAL A 89 -1.04 0.27 2.69
CA VAL A 89 -1.39 1.69 2.83
C VAL A 89 -0.16 2.56 2.59
N TYR A 90 0.12 2.87 1.32
CA TYR A 90 1.38 3.52 0.92
C TYR A 90 1.48 5.02 1.21
N ALA A 91 0.37 5.76 1.20
CA ALA A 91 0.40 7.23 1.39
C ALA A 91 1.22 7.70 2.62
N PRO A 92 1.00 7.19 3.85
CA PRO A 92 1.83 7.55 5.00
C PRO A 92 3.30 7.14 4.85
N GLN A 93 3.57 6.01 4.19
CA GLN A 93 4.93 5.50 4.01
C GLN A 93 5.72 6.38 3.03
N VAL A 94 5.15 6.64 1.85
CA VAL A 94 5.75 7.52 0.82
C VAL A 94 5.94 8.94 1.37
N ARG A 95 5.03 9.40 2.24
CA ARG A 95 5.15 10.72 2.88
C ARG A 95 6.45 10.87 3.70
N MET A 96 6.90 9.80 4.36
CA MET A 96 8.17 9.82 5.10
C MET A 96 9.34 10.09 4.16
N TRP A 97 9.35 9.42 3.00
CA TRP A 97 10.41 9.55 2.00
C TRP A 97 10.39 10.93 1.33
N VAL A 98 9.24 11.42 0.87
CA VAL A 98 9.16 12.73 0.18
C VAL A 98 9.45 13.93 1.09
N ASN A 99 9.31 13.76 2.41
CA ASN A 99 9.71 14.77 3.38
C ASN A 99 11.21 14.78 3.63
N ALA A 100 11.89 13.65 3.41
CA ALA A 100 13.34 13.50 3.59
C ALA A 100 14.13 13.76 2.30
N PHE A 101 13.54 13.45 1.13
CA PHE A 101 14.20 13.53 -0.17
C PHE A 101 13.47 14.49 -1.10
N SER A 102 14.23 15.23 -1.92
CA SER A 102 13.64 16.09 -2.95
C SER A 102 12.89 15.25 -4.00
N ALA A 103 11.94 15.87 -4.70
CA ALA A 103 11.15 15.17 -5.73
C ALA A 103 12.03 14.56 -6.85
N ARG A 104 13.21 15.15 -7.10
CA ARG A 104 14.19 14.68 -8.10
C ARG A 104 15.00 13.47 -7.64
N GLN A 105 14.97 13.13 -6.36
CA GLN A 105 15.70 11.99 -5.77
C GLN A 105 14.81 10.78 -5.52
N MET A 106 13.55 10.84 -5.95
CA MET A 106 12.60 9.74 -5.76
C MET A 106 11.75 9.56 -7.01
N LEU A 107 11.76 8.34 -7.55
CA LEU A 107 10.90 7.91 -8.63
C LEU A 107 9.89 6.89 -8.10
N VAL A 108 8.61 7.04 -8.47
CA VAL A 108 7.58 6.05 -8.16
C VAL A 108 7.11 5.42 -9.47
N ALA A 109 7.45 4.15 -9.67
CA ALA A 109 6.91 3.32 -10.75
C ALA A 109 5.95 2.29 -10.17
N THR A 110 4.79 2.13 -10.79
CA THR A 110 3.82 1.09 -10.37
C THR A 110 4.02 -0.18 -11.18
N LEU A 111 3.64 -1.32 -10.60
CA LEU A 111 3.66 -2.59 -11.34
C LEU A 111 2.70 -2.57 -12.54
N ASP A 112 1.55 -1.92 -12.40
CA ASP A 112 0.58 -1.73 -13.48
C ASP A 112 1.19 -0.92 -14.64
N GLU A 113 1.97 0.12 -14.33
CA GLU A 113 2.69 0.91 -15.33
C GLU A 113 3.74 0.07 -16.05
N PHE A 114 4.56 -0.63 -15.26
CA PHE A 114 5.63 -1.46 -15.80
C PHE A 114 5.08 -2.62 -16.64
N SER A 115 4.00 -3.28 -16.22
CA SER A 115 3.39 -4.38 -16.95
C SER A 115 2.73 -3.92 -18.26
N ALA A 116 2.12 -2.73 -18.28
CA ALA A 116 1.52 -2.16 -19.48
C ALA A 116 2.57 -1.73 -20.52
N ASN A 117 3.71 -1.18 -20.09
CA ASN A 117 4.78 -0.75 -21.00
C ASN A 117 6.18 -0.85 -20.36
N PRO A 118 6.79 -2.04 -20.30
CA PRO A 118 8.07 -2.25 -19.63
C PRO A 118 9.18 -1.38 -20.21
N ARG A 119 9.23 -1.25 -21.55
CA ARG A 119 10.24 -0.46 -22.28
C ARG A 119 10.19 1.01 -21.86
N SER A 120 9.00 1.62 -21.86
CA SER A 120 8.84 3.02 -21.47
C SER A 120 9.15 3.24 -19.98
N THR A 121 8.72 2.34 -19.09
CA THR A 121 9.01 2.46 -17.66
C THR A 121 10.51 2.30 -17.37
N LEU A 122 11.19 1.36 -18.03
CA LEU A 122 12.64 1.18 -17.93
C LEU A 122 13.41 2.39 -18.47
N ALA A 123 13.00 2.97 -19.59
CA ALA A 123 13.61 4.19 -20.10
C ALA A 123 13.51 5.35 -19.08
N ARG A 124 12.35 5.48 -18.41
CA ARG A 124 12.17 6.48 -17.35
C ARG A 124 13.04 6.20 -16.13
N ILE A 125 13.18 4.93 -15.74
CA ILE A 125 14.08 4.52 -14.65
C ILE A 125 15.54 4.86 -15.01
N ALA A 126 16.00 4.52 -16.22
CA ALA A 126 17.36 4.82 -16.67
C ALA A 126 17.63 6.33 -16.66
N ALA A 127 16.69 7.14 -17.18
CA ALA A 127 16.78 8.59 -17.16
C ALA A 127 16.84 9.16 -15.74
N PHE A 128 16.03 8.64 -14.82
CA PHE A 128 16.05 9.04 -13.41
C PHE A 128 17.38 8.70 -12.72
N LEU A 129 17.94 7.53 -13.02
CA LEU A 129 19.24 7.09 -12.48
C LEU A 129 20.44 7.78 -13.14
N GLY A 130 20.24 8.54 -14.23
CA GLY A 130 21.31 9.16 -15.00
C GLY A 130 22.20 8.13 -15.73
N THR A 131 21.66 6.94 -16.03
CA THR A 131 22.38 5.87 -16.71
C THR A 131 22.08 5.85 -18.20
N ALA A 132 22.95 5.19 -18.98
CA ALA A 132 22.62 4.84 -20.36
C ALA A 132 21.31 4.00 -20.42
N PRO A 133 20.59 4.00 -21.56
CA PRO A 133 19.45 3.12 -21.75
C PRO A 133 19.79 1.66 -21.44
N PHE A 134 18.82 0.92 -20.88
CA PHE A 134 19.01 -0.50 -20.63
C PHE A 134 19.30 -1.25 -21.94
N PRO A 135 20.17 -2.28 -21.92
CA PRO A 135 20.51 -3.05 -23.11
C PRO A 135 19.27 -3.67 -23.78
N GLU A 136 19.30 -3.82 -25.11
CA GLU A 136 18.22 -4.43 -25.89
C GLU A 136 17.82 -5.82 -25.37
N MET A 137 18.77 -6.60 -24.87
CA MET A 137 18.50 -7.90 -24.23
C MET A 137 17.56 -7.78 -23.01
N VAL A 138 17.67 -6.70 -22.23
CA VAL A 138 16.77 -6.44 -21.08
C VAL A 138 15.42 -5.95 -21.59
N LEU A 139 15.41 -5.06 -22.58
CA LEU A 139 14.18 -4.50 -23.13
C LEU A 139 13.32 -5.53 -23.87
N ASN A 140 13.97 -6.51 -24.51
CA ASN A 140 13.35 -7.61 -25.23
C ASN A 140 13.33 -8.90 -24.41
N TRP A 141 13.70 -8.82 -23.12
CA TRP A 141 13.57 -9.95 -22.22
C TRP A 141 12.11 -10.42 -22.28
N ASN A 142 11.90 -11.70 -22.57
CA ASN A 142 10.58 -12.28 -22.43
C ASN A 142 10.28 -12.30 -20.94
N TRP A 143 9.70 -11.21 -20.42
CA TRP A 143 9.33 -11.05 -19.02
C TRP A 143 8.30 -12.13 -18.74
N GLN A 144 8.79 -13.32 -18.41
CA GLN A 144 8.02 -14.41 -17.86
C GLN A 144 7.65 -13.96 -16.46
N TRP A 145 6.68 -13.05 -16.40
CA TRP A 145 5.82 -12.92 -15.25
C TRP A 145 5.46 -14.33 -14.85
N ASN A 146 5.63 -14.68 -13.58
CA ASN A 146 5.27 -15.99 -13.04
C ASN A 146 3.75 -16.19 -13.21
N THR A 147 3.36 -16.48 -14.44
CA THR A 147 2.01 -16.49 -15.01
C THR A 147 1.62 -17.92 -15.36
N ASN A 148 2.31 -18.91 -14.75
CA ASN A 148 1.80 -20.28 -14.64
C ASN A 148 0.27 -20.17 -14.54
N ASP A 149 -0.51 -20.87 -15.36
CA ASP A 149 -1.96 -20.63 -15.47
C ASP A 149 -2.73 -20.70 -14.12
N LYS A 150 -2.09 -21.26 -13.08
CA LYS A 150 -2.55 -21.24 -11.68
C LYS A 150 -2.43 -19.87 -10.98
N ALA A 151 -1.55 -19.00 -11.45
CA ALA A 151 -1.24 -17.64 -10.98
C ALA A 151 -1.89 -16.54 -11.83
N ARG A 152 -2.49 -16.88 -12.99
CA ARG A 152 -3.55 -16.03 -13.54
C ARG A 152 -4.59 -15.93 -12.43
N LEU A 153 -4.65 -14.77 -11.79
CA LEU A 153 -5.76 -14.42 -10.92
C LEU A 153 -7.00 -14.62 -11.80
N ARG A 154 -7.70 -15.76 -11.63
CA ARG A 154 -9.09 -15.85 -12.09
C ARG A 154 -9.73 -14.55 -11.62
N PRO A 155 -10.50 -13.84 -12.47
CA PRO A 155 -11.25 -12.68 -12.01
C PRO A 155 -11.87 -13.09 -10.69
N LEU A 156 -11.37 -12.52 -9.59
CA LEU A 156 -11.85 -12.91 -8.27
C LEU A 156 -13.28 -12.43 -8.33
N ALA A 157 -14.23 -13.38 -8.47
CA ALA A 157 -15.63 -13.09 -8.36
C ALA A 157 -15.76 -12.20 -7.14
N GLU A 158 -16.38 -11.03 -7.29
CA GLU A 158 -16.30 -9.99 -6.28
C GLU A 158 -16.82 -10.55 -4.96
N THR A 159 -15.87 -10.86 -4.07
CA THR A 159 -16.21 -11.37 -2.74
C THR A 159 -16.54 -10.19 -1.86
N ALA A 160 -17.36 -10.41 -0.83
CA ALA A 160 -17.63 -9.37 0.18
C ALA A 160 -16.34 -8.81 0.79
N VAL A 161 -15.28 -9.64 0.92
CA VAL A 161 -13.96 -9.21 1.40
C VAL A 161 -13.27 -8.29 0.38
N LEU A 162 -13.30 -8.60 -0.91
CA LEU A 162 -12.69 -7.76 -1.94
C LEU A 162 -13.39 -6.39 -2.03
N ALA A 163 -14.73 -6.36 -1.98
CA ALA A 163 -15.50 -5.12 -1.95
C ALA A 163 -15.14 -4.25 -0.72
N ARG A 164 -15.00 -4.87 0.46
CA ARG A 164 -14.55 -4.18 1.69
C ARG A 164 -13.13 -3.64 1.58
N LEU A 165 -12.19 -4.42 1.03
CA LEU A 165 -10.81 -3.97 0.79
C LEU A 165 -10.77 -2.79 -0.17
N ARG A 166 -11.53 -2.83 -1.28
CA ARG A 166 -11.65 -1.71 -2.22
C ARG A 166 -12.16 -0.44 -1.56
N ALA A 167 -13.26 -0.55 -0.82
CA ALA A 167 -13.84 0.57 -0.09
C ALA A 167 -12.85 1.16 0.93
N PHE A 168 -12.11 0.29 1.62
CA PHE A 168 -11.09 0.68 2.58
C PHE A 168 -9.91 1.41 1.93
N PHE A 169 -9.35 0.88 0.83
CA PHE A 169 -8.19 1.47 0.16
C PHE A 169 -8.52 2.70 -0.67
N ALA A 170 -9.77 2.90 -1.11
CA ALA A 170 -10.18 4.04 -1.93
C ALA A 170 -9.69 5.41 -1.40
N PRO A 171 -9.97 5.81 -0.14
CA PRO A 171 -9.47 7.09 0.38
C PRO A 171 -7.94 7.12 0.49
N HIS A 172 -7.29 5.98 0.75
CA HIS A 172 -5.82 5.90 0.86
C HIS A 172 -5.13 6.02 -0.49
N ASN A 173 -5.71 5.44 -1.54
CA ASN A 173 -5.23 5.56 -2.91
C ASN A 173 -5.44 6.99 -3.43
N ALA A 174 -6.58 7.61 -3.13
CA ALA A 174 -6.80 9.02 -3.45
C ALA A 174 -5.73 9.93 -2.80
N ALA A 175 -5.43 9.71 -1.51
CA ALA A 175 -4.38 10.45 -0.81
C ALA A 175 -2.98 10.20 -1.39
N LEU A 176 -2.67 8.96 -1.80
CA LEU A 176 -1.41 8.64 -2.46
C LEU A 176 -1.32 9.32 -3.83
N ALA A 177 -2.36 9.25 -4.65
CA ALA A 177 -2.39 9.89 -5.96
C ALA A 177 -2.15 11.40 -5.85
N GLU A 178 -2.81 12.06 -4.89
CA GLU A 178 -2.61 13.48 -4.64
C GLU A 178 -1.19 13.81 -4.19
N LEU A 179 -0.63 13.00 -3.27
CA LEU A 179 0.77 13.13 -2.86
C LEU A 179 1.71 13.03 -4.06
N LEU A 180 1.48 12.08 -4.97
CA LEU A 180 2.31 11.90 -6.17
C LEU A 180 2.18 13.07 -7.15
N ARG A 181 0.98 13.63 -7.35
CA ARG A 181 0.80 14.84 -8.18
C ARG A 181 1.59 16.02 -7.64
N HIS A 182 1.49 16.28 -6.33
CA HIS A 182 2.24 17.35 -5.67
C HIS A 182 3.77 17.17 -5.76
N ARG A 183 4.24 15.94 -5.98
CA ARG A 183 5.66 15.61 -6.14
C ARG A 183 6.08 15.48 -7.61
N HIS A 184 5.28 15.97 -8.55
CA HIS A 184 5.56 15.92 -9.99
C HIS A 184 5.76 14.49 -10.51
N GLN A 185 5.00 13.53 -9.97
CA GLN A 185 4.96 12.13 -10.41
C GLN A 185 3.60 11.79 -11.06
N PRO A 186 3.21 12.45 -12.17
CA PRO A 186 1.85 12.38 -12.72
C PRO A 186 1.46 10.98 -13.22
N LEU A 187 2.40 10.23 -13.79
CA LEU A 187 2.15 8.86 -14.24
C LEU A 187 1.84 7.94 -13.06
N GLY A 188 2.68 7.93 -12.02
CA GLY A 188 2.38 7.18 -10.80
C GLY A 188 1.02 7.53 -10.21
N ALA A 189 0.69 8.83 -10.16
CA ALA A 189 -0.62 9.30 -9.68
C ALA A 189 -1.79 8.79 -10.54
N GLN A 190 -1.65 8.78 -11.86
CA GLN A 190 -2.66 8.27 -12.79
C GLN A 190 -2.95 6.79 -12.53
N TYR A 191 -1.90 5.97 -12.41
CA TYR A 191 -2.05 4.53 -12.18
C TYR A 191 -2.70 4.23 -10.83
N VAL A 192 -2.32 4.94 -9.76
CA VAL A 192 -2.93 4.81 -8.43
C VAL A 192 -4.40 5.22 -8.44
N ALA A 193 -4.75 6.31 -9.13
CA ALA A 193 -6.11 6.84 -9.16
C ALA A 193 -7.13 5.91 -9.86
N ARG A 194 -6.66 4.94 -10.66
CA ARG A 194 -7.55 3.92 -11.25
C ARG A 194 -8.09 2.94 -10.21
N TRP A 195 -7.46 2.82 -9.04
CA TRP A 195 -7.94 1.93 -7.98
C TRP A 195 -8.85 2.67 -6.99
N PRO A 196 -10.04 2.14 -6.62
CA PRO A 196 -10.53 0.77 -6.88
C PRO A 196 -11.46 0.63 -8.10
N GLY A 197 -11.85 1.73 -8.73
CA GLY A 197 -12.95 1.82 -9.69
C GLY A 197 -12.58 1.59 -11.15
N GLY A 198 -11.38 1.08 -11.43
CA GLY A 198 -11.00 0.65 -12.76
C GLY A 198 -11.91 -0.51 -13.16
N ASN A 199 -13.05 -0.18 -13.77
CA ASN A 199 -13.73 -1.08 -14.69
C ASN A 199 -12.63 -1.74 -15.50
N GLY A 200 -12.61 -3.07 -15.54
CA GLY A 200 -11.63 -3.88 -16.26
C GLY A 200 -11.70 -3.68 -17.78
N SER A 201 -11.74 -2.43 -18.24
CA SER A 201 -11.39 -2.02 -19.58
C SER A 201 -9.92 -2.35 -19.75
N SER A 202 -9.72 -3.61 -20.14
CA SER A 202 -8.61 -4.10 -20.95
C SER A 202 -7.96 -2.97 -21.74
N LEU A 203 -6.68 -2.73 -21.43
CA LEU A 203 -5.72 -2.16 -22.37
C LEU A 203 -5.49 -3.15 -23.51
#